data_AF-A0A2P4XFZ6-F1
#
_entry.id   AF-A0A2P4XFZ6-F1
#
_cell.length_a   1.000
_cell.length_b   1.000
_cell.length_c   1.000
_cell.angle_alpha   90.00
_cell.angle_beta   90.00
_cell.angle_gamma   90.00
#
_symmetry.space_group_name_H-M   'P 1'
#
loop_
_entity.id
_entity.type
_entity.pdbx_description
1 polymer ?
#
loop_
_entity_poly.entity_id
_entity_poly.type
_entity_poly.pdbx_seq_one_letter_code
_entity_poly.pdbx_strand_id
1 'polypeptide(L)'
;MTAKSGGGLEKFNGKSYTMWKYKLLTHLDHEYQTKLLEKRQPEAKVLMADYLRGNPEKPPSPTNETDEHEALAMRWDVVNWTRGRGDLQNLLN
;
A
#
# COMPACT_ATOMS: atom_id res chain seq x y z
N MET A 1 -22.52 26.08 12.61
CA MET A 1 -22.02 24.97 11.77
C MET A 1 -20.59 24.68 12.22
N THR A 2 -20.39 23.58 12.93
CA THR A 2 -19.07 23.17 13.46
C THR A 2 -18.25 22.56 12.35
N ALA A 3 -17.20 23.26 11.90
CA ALA A 3 -16.22 22.73 10.98
C ALA A 3 -15.41 21.64 11.72
N LYS A 4 -15.65 20.38 11.37
CA LYS A 4 -14.82 19.25 11.77
C LYS A 4 -13.39 19.54 11.28
N SER A 5 -12.47 19.79 12.20
CA SER A 5 -11.04 19.92 11.92
C SER A 5 -10.45 18.55 11.58
N GLY A 6 -10.82 18.00 10.42
CA GLY A 6 -10.07 16.92 9.78
C GLY A 6 -8.90 17.56 9.04
N GLY A 7 -7.72 17.62 9.65
CA GLY A 7 -6.59 18.25 8.95
C GLY A 7 -5.32 18.53 9.76
N GLY A 8 -5.11 17.87 10.90
CA GLY A 8 -3.98 18.16 11.79
C GLY A 8 -2.60 18.02 11.15
N LEU A 9 -2.44 17.16 10.13
CA LEU A 9 -1.18 17.03 9.37
C LEU A 9 -1.26 17.58 7.93
N GLU A 10 -2.44 17.69 7.33
CA GLU A 10 -2.56 18.17 5.94
C GLU A 10 -2.18 19.65 5.79
N LYS A 11 -2.36 20.44 6.85
CA LYS A 11 -2.04 21.87 6.87
C LYS A 11 -1.45 22.25 8.22
N PHE A 12 -0.14 22.43 8.28
CA PHE A 12 0.52 23.10 9.41
C PHE A 12 0.93 24.50 8.96
N ASN A 13 0.37 25.53 9.61
CA ASN A 13 0.61 26.94 9.26
C ASN A 13 0.35 27.30 7.79
N GLY A 14 -0.74 26.78 7.20
CA GLY A 14 -1.13 27.07 5.81
C GLY A 14 -0.30 26.38 4.72
N LYS A 15 0.71 25.58 5.08
CA LYS A 15 1.50 24.79 4.13
C LYS A 15 0.94 23.38 4.00
N SER A 16 0.74 22.93 2.75
CA SER A 16 0.41 21.54 2.44
C SER A 16 1.66 20.68 2.58
N TYR A 17 1.65 19.73 3.51
CA TYR A 17 2.76 18.82 3.74
C TYR A 17 2.51 17.47 3.06
N THR A 18 2.38 17.43 1.73
CA THR A 18 2.27 16.15 0.98
C THR A 18 3.36 15.14 1.38
N MET A 19 4.54 15.64 1.76
CA MET A 19 5.65 14.83 2.25
C MET A 19 5.37 14.00 3.52
N TRP A 20 4.48 14.41 4.43
CA TRP A 20 4.24 13.59 5.63
C TRP A 20 3.51 12.30 5.28
N LYS A 21 2.58 12.33 4.30
CA LYS A 21 1.88 11.14 3.83
C LYS A 21 2.87 10.16 3.21
N TYR A 22 3.75 10.67 2.33
CA TYR A 22 4.83 9.87 1.76
C TYR A 22 5.74 9.27 2.84
N LYS A 23 6.22 10.07 3.80
CA LYS A 23 7.09 9.59 4.89
C LYS A 23 6.42 8.51 5.76
N LEU A 24 5.15 8.72 6.12
CA LEU A 24 4.38 7.75 6.90
C LEU A 24 4.22 6.44 6.13
N LEU A 25 3.78 6.50 4.87
CA LEU A 25 3.59 5.29 4.07
C LEU A 25 4.91 4.56 3.80
N THR A 26 6.01 5.26 3.49
CA THR A 26 7.33 4.63 3.33
C THR A 26 7.77 3.90 4.60
N HIS A 27 7.48 4.44 5.79
CA HIS A 27 7.77 3.76 7.04
C HIS A 27 6.92 2.49 7.23
N LEU A 28 5.62 2.57 6.97
CA LEU A 28 4.71 1.43 7.06
C LEU A 28 5.02 0.35 6.01
N ASP A 29 5.44 0.75 4.82
CA ASP A 29 5.87 -0.16 3.75
C ASP A 29 7.13 -0.94 4.17
N HIS A 30 8.09 -0.26 4.79
CA HIS A 30 9.29 -0.91 5.33
C HIS A 30 8.95 -1.93 6.43
N GLU A 31 8.08 -1.57 7.38
CA GLU A 31 7.61 -2.51 8.40
C GLU A 31 6.89 -3.72 7.77
N TYR A 32 6.10 -3.47 6.71
CA TYR A 32 5.39 -4.52 6.04
C TYR A 32 6.34 -5.51 5.36
N GLN A 33 7.28 -5.01 4.56
CA GLN A 33 8.29 -5.86 3.90
C GLN A 33 9.12 -6.65 4.91
N THR A 34 9.48 -6.03 6.05
CA THR A 34 10.19 -6.73 7.14
C THR A 34 9.36 -7.91 7.66
N LYS A 35 8.06 -7.72 7.89
CA LYS A 35 7.15 -8.79 8.34
C LYS A 35 6.95 -9.90 7.28
N LEU A 36 7.00 -9.56 5.99
CA LEU A 36 6.98 -10.56 4.91
C LEU A 36 8.23 -11.44 4.97
N LEU A 37 9.40 -10.81 5.12
CA LEU A 37 10.68 -11.51 5.23
C LEU A 37 10.71 -12.47 6.44
N GLU A 38 10.27 -12.00 7.61
CA GLU A 38 10.15 -12.83 8.82
C GLU A 38 9.26 -14.06 8.61
N LYS A 39 8.19 -13.91 7.81
CA LYS A 39 7.26 -14.99 7.48
C LYS A 39 7.70 -15.84 6.29
N ARG A 40 8.87 -15.59 5.71
CA ARG A 40 9.36 -16.20 4.46
C ARG A 40 8.37 -16.05 3.30
N GLN A 41 7.64 -14.94 3.28
CA GLN A 41 6.74 -14.57 2.19
C GLN A 41 7.49 -13.76 1.15
N PRO A 42 7.06 -13.80 -0.13
CA PRO A 42 7.68 -12.99 -1.17
C PRO A 42 7.46 -11.51 -0.88
N GLU A 43 8.43 -10.69 -1.29
CA GLU A 43 8.34 -9.23 -1.18
C GLU A 43 7.14 -8.70 -1.96
N ALA A 44 6.50 -7.66 -1.42
CA ALA A 44 5.42 -6.99 -2.11
C ALA A 44 5.97 -6.15 -3.27
N LYS A 45 5.53 -6.47 -4.50
CA LYS A 45 5.86 -5.71 -5.72
C LYS A 45 5.18 -4.34 -5.79
N VAL A 46 4.05 -4.18 -5.10
CA VAL A 46 3.29 -2.93 -5.00
C VAL A 46 3.10 -2.60 -3.53
N LEU A 47 3.43 -1.37 -3.18
CA LEU A 47 3.42 -0.83 -1.83
C LEU A 47 2.38 0.29 -1.68
N MET A 48 2.08 0.69 -0.44
CA MET A 48 1.10 1.77 -0.20
C MET A 48 1.58 3.10 -0.76
N ALA A 49 2.89 3.37 -0.72
CA ALA A 49 3.46 4.58 -1.32
C ALA A 49 3.27 4.66 -2.85
N ASP A 50 3.15 3.52 -3.55
CA ASP A 50 2.92 3.51 -5.00
C ASP A 50 1.55 4.06 -5.38
N TYR A 51 0.56 3.83 -4.52
CA TYR A 51 -0.79 4.37 -4.67
C TYR A 51 -0.88 5.90 -4.45
N LEU A 52 0.08 6.51 -3.75
CA LEU A 52 0.17 7.98 -3.69
C LEU A 52 0.75 8.56 -4.98
N ARG A 53 1.57 7.78 -5.68
CA ARG A 53 2.26 8.20 -6.90
C ARG A 53 1.37 8.02 -8.14
N GLY A 54 0.42 7.10 -8.08
CA GLY A 54 -0.57 6.87 -9.13
C GLY A 54 -1.51 5.71 -8.80
N ASN A 55 -2.15 5.14 -9.81
CA ASN A 55 -2.95 3.93 -9.67
C ASN A 55 -2.15 2.73 -10.21
N PRO A 56 -1.43 1.97 -9.36
CA PRO A 56 -0.65 0.83 -9.80
C PRO A 56 -1.57 -0.20 -10.45
N GLU A 57 -1.11 -0.77 -11.56
CA GLU A 57 -1.87 -1.77 -12.32
C GLU A 57 -2.19 -2.99 -11.46
N LYS A 58 -3.40 -3.53 -11.63
CA LYS A 58 -3.80 -4.73 -10.91
C LYS A 58 -3.01 -5.92 -11.46
N PRO A 59 -2.31 -6.69 -10.62
CA PRO A 59 -1.56 -7.85 -11.07
C PRO A 59 -2.51 -8.93 -11.64
N PRO A 60 -2.03 -9.73 -12.61
CA PRO A 60 -2.81 -10.82 -13.17
C PRO A 60 -3.10 -11.88 -12.10
N SER A 61 -4.26 -12.53 -12.23
CA SER A 61 -4.61 -13.69 -11.40
C SER A 61 -4.16 -14.96 -12.11
N PRO A 62 -3.75 -16.01 -11.36
CA PRO A 62 -3.35 -17.26 -11.98
C PRO A 62 -4.52 -17.91 -12.70
N THR A 63 -4.20 -18.60 -13.79
CA THR A 63 -5.16 -19.41 -14.56
C THR A 63 -4.95 -20.90 -14.29
N ASN A 64 -5.81 -21.73 -14.84
CA ASN A 64 -5.69 -23.19 -14.78
C ASN A 64 -4.45 -23.74 -15.52
N GLU A 65 -3.85 -22.94 -16.41
CA GLU A 65 -2.64 -23.30 -17.16
C GLU A 65 -1.35 -22.79 -16.50
N THR A 66 -1.47 -21.96 -15.45
CA THR A 66 -0.32 -21.39 -14.74
C THR A 66 0.33 -22.45 -13.85
N ASP A 67 1.66 -22.57 -13.95
CA ASP A 67 2.45 -23.46 -13.09
C ASP A 67 2.19 -23.17 -11.60
N GLU A 68 2.23 -24.18 -10.73
CA GLU A 68 1.88 -24.02 -9.32
C GLU A 68 2.75 -23.00 -8.58
N HIS A 69 4.05 -22.97 -8.88
CA HIS A 69 4.98 -22.05 -8.25
C HIS A 69 4.73 -20.61 -8.73
N GLU A 70 4.50 -20.44 -10.04
CA GLU A 70 4.10 -19.15 -10.62
C GLU A 70 2.73 -18.69 -10.08
N ALA A 71 1.78 -19.61 -9.94
CA ALA A 71 0.45 -19.33 -9.44
C ALA A 71 0.48 -18.88 -7.98
N LEU A 72 1.35 -19.46 -7.15
CA LEU A 72 1.59 -19.00 -5.79
C LEU A 72 2.16 -17.58 -5.76
N ALA A 73 3.13 -17.26 -6.62
CA ALA A 73 3.68 -15.91 -6.71
C ALA A 73 2.62 -14.89 -7.16
N MET A 74 1.83 -15.20 -8.18
CA MET A 74 0.72 -14.35 -8.64
C MET A 74 -0.34 -14.11 -7.56
N ARG A 75 -0.67 -15.14 -6.77
CA ARG A 75 -1.61 -14.99 -5.63
C ARG A 75 -1.06 -14.01 -4.60
N TRP A 76 0.23 -14.08 -4.28
CA TRP A 76 0.86 -13.12 -3.38
C TRP A 76 0.82 -11.70 -3.92
N ASP A 77 1.10 -11.50 -5.22
CA ASP A 77 1.01 -10.19 -5.85
C ASP A 77 -0.41 -9.60 -5.73
N VAL A 78 -1.45 -10.41 -5.99
CA VAL A 78 -2.86 -9.99 -5.86
C VAL A 78 -3.23 -9.64 -4.43
N VAL A 79 -2.78 -10.45 -3.44
CA VAL A 79 -3.00 -10.20 -2.01
C VAL A 79 -2.35 -8.89 -1.59
N ASN A 80 -1.08 -8.69 -1.96
CA ASN A 80 -0.31 -7.48 -1.63
C ASN A 80 -0.93 -6.23 -2.25
N TRP A 81 -1.34 -6.30 -3.52
CA TRP A 81 -2.01 -5.19 -4.20
C TRP A 81 -3.33 -4.83 -3.52
N THR A 82 -4.18 -5.82 -3.23
CA THR A 82 -5.49 -5.62 -2.60
C THR A 82 -5.36 -5.00 -1.21
N ARG A 83 -4.40 -5.51 -0.43
CA ARG A 83 -4.09 -4.97 0.89
C ARG A 83 -3.63 -3.52 0.81
N GLY A 84 -2.63 -3.21 -0.02
CA GLY A 84 -2.09 -1.84 -0.13
C GLY A 84 -3.18 -0.82 -0.46
N ARG A 85 -4.12 -1.19 -1.34
CA ARG A 85 -5.29 -0.36 -1.66
C ARG A 85 -6.24 -0.16 -0.47
N GLY A 86 -6.57 -1.24 0.23
CA GLY A 86 -7.48 -1.21 1.37
C GLY A 86 -6.90 -0.48 2.59
N ASP A 87 -5.65 -0.78 2.94
CA ASP A 87 -4.94 -0.14 4.05
C ASP A 87 -4.79 1.37 3.80
N LEU A 88 -4.45 1.78 2.57
CA LEU A 88 -4.40 3.20 2.22
C LEU A 88 -5.77 3.88 2.40
N GLN A 89 -6.85 3.25 1.95
CA GLN A 89 -8.19 3.79 2.09
C GLN A 89 -8.60 3.93 3.56
N ASN A 90 -8.20 2.99 4.42
CA ASN A 90 -8.44 3.06 5.86
C ASN A 90 -7.58 4.10 6.57
N LEU A 91 -6.36 4.36 6.09
CA LEU A 91 -5.42 5.31 6.68
C LEU A 91 -5.72 6.77 6.31
N LEU A 92 -6.36 7.01 5.15
CA LEU A 92 -6.60 8.35 4.61
C LEU A 92 -8.05 8.85 4.71
N ASN A 93 -8.99 7.98 5.10
CA ASN A 93 -10.39 8.35 5.39
C ASN A 93 -10.58 8.71 6.86
#